data_AF-A0A7C7MSK1-F1
#
_entry.id   AF-A0A7C7MSK1-F1
#
_cell.length_a   1.000
_cell.length_b   1.000
_cell.length_c   1.000
_cell.angle_alpha   90.00
_cell.angle_beta   90.00
_cell.angle_gamma   90.00
#
_symmetry.space_group_name_H-M   'P 1'
#
loop_
_entity.id
_entity.type
_entity.pdbx_description
1 polymer ?
#
loop_
_entity_poly.entity_id
_entity_poly.type
_entity_poly.pdbx_seq_one_letter_code
_entity_poly.pdbx_strand_id
1 'polypeptide(L)'
;MAQVIWHFKIQCNIEDNEEKLRKVYLKVLYGKKFIFLLDGVTQPIEVLKLLPPKHCLMIVVSQERISLSGFYRKSMKPLDPQSAQKLLMARAPKIKEKAKEIAELCEFIPMTLCLAGGLLATSKSFSEQSLCEKLQQWAEGNLLMELIDQSYKDLEDETAKILRKLYIFLDTFDAKAQDFICQDQYNEQLTKLVERQLVMFNEKSGCYSLHPTIQKFLRDKITEPERLDAEKRHATHFMIRLQGLQSELTEKKPSSIRSSVNAFDSGLSATKYLKDNKAELRQLINLSEATFESRNYSKAKGLHEDSLEMALEIGEDSSATMLLDKLAFFKRL
;
A
#
# COMPACT_ATOMS: atom_id res chain seq x y z
N MET A 1 -0.38 13.97 -9.77
CA MET A 1 -1.22 15.14 -10.13
C MET A 1 -2.70 14.92 -9.81
N ALA A 2 -3.30 13.82 -10.27
CA ALA A 2 -4.72 13.49 -10.05
C ALA A 2 -5.19 13.59 -8.59
N GLN A 3 -4.46 12.98 -7.65
CA GLN A 3 -4.77 13.05 -6.21
C GLN A 3 -4.89 14.49 -5.68
N VAL A 4 -3.99 15.38 -6.11
CA VAL A 4 -4.01 16.80 -5.72
C VAL A 4 -5.23 17.51 -6.31
N ILE A 5 -5.57 17.22 -7.56
CA ILE A 5 -6.74 17.80 -8.20
C ILE A 5 -8.00 17.33 -7.46
N TRP A 6 -8.14 16.05 -7.16
CA TRP A 6 -9.29 15.51 -6.44
C TRP A 6 -9.46 16.12 -5.05
N HIS A 7 -8.36 16.41 -4.34
CA HIS A 7 -8.43 17.08 -3.05
C HIS A 7 -9.18 18.42 -3.11
N PHE A 8 -9.08 19.17 -4.22
CA PHE A 8 -9.78 20.46 -4.37
C PHE A 8 -11.02 20.41 -5.26
N LYS A 9 -11.10 19.42 -6.15
CA LYS A 9 -12.15 19.25 -7.15
C LYS A 9 -12.57 17.80 -7.20
N ILE A 10 -13.27 17.39 -6.15
CA ILE A 10 -13.79 16.02 -5.95
C ILE A 10 -14.62 15.55 -7.17
N GLN A 11 -15.21 16.47 -7.94
CA GLN A 11 -16.07 16.18 -9.09
C GLN A 11 -15.47 16.56 -10.47
N CYS A 12 -14.14 16.60 -10.66
CA CYS A 12 -13.60 16.72 -12.03
C CYS A 12 -13.45 15.36 -12.72
N ASN A 13 -13.83 15.30 -14.01
CA ASN A 13 -13.36 14.22 -14.87
C ASN A 13 -11.86 14.44 -15.10
N ILE A 14 -11.03 13.43 -14.79
CA ILE A 14 -9.60 13.50 -15.01
C ILE A 14 -9.35 12.94 -16.41
N GLU A 15 -8.84 13.77 -17.30
CA GLU A 15 -8.43 13.32 -18.63
C GLU A 15 -7.05 12.63 -18.53
N ASP A 16 -6.85 11.52 -19.25
CA ASP A 16 -5.60 10.75 -19.24
C ASP A 16 -4.41 11.47 -19.90
N ASN A 17 -4.67 12.59 -20.59
CA ASN A 17 -3.62 13.39 -21.21
C ASN A 17 -2.82 14.18 -20.16
N GLU A 18 -1.53 13.88 -20.03
CA GLU A 18 -0.64 14.46 -19.02
C GLU A 18 -0.53 16.00 -19.08
N GLU A 19 -0.51 16.59 -20.27
CA GLU A 19 -0.42 18.06 -20.42
C GLU A 19 -1.70 18.75 -19.95
N LYS A 20 -2.86 18.20 -20.31
CA LYS A 20 -4.16 18.71 -19.86
C LYS A 20 -4.29 18.56 -18.34
N LEU A 21 -3.85 17.43 -17.81
CA LEU A 21 -3.81 17.17 -16.37
C LEU A 21 -2.95 18.21 -15.64
N ARG A 22 -1.77 18.53 -16.19
CA ARG A 22 -0.88 19.57 -15.65
C ARG A 22 -1.52 20.96 -15.65
N LYS A 23 -2.24 21.33 -16.72
CA LYS A 23 -2.98 22.61 -16.77
C LYS A 23 -4.03 22.70 -15.65
N VAL A 24 -4.80 21.64 -15.42
CA VAL A 24 -5.80 21.58 -14.34
C VAL A 24 -5.13 21.64 -12.98
N TYR A 25 -4.06 20.88 -12.77
CA TYR A 25 -3.25 20.87 -11.56
C TYR A 25 -2.77 22.28 -11.18
N LEU A 26 -2.12 22.98 -12.13
CA LEU A 26 -1.62 24.34 -11.90
C LEU A 26 -2.76 25.34 -11.63
N LYS A 27 -3.87 25.24 -12.37
CA LYS A 27 -5.06 26.09 -12.16
C LYS A 27 -5.66 25.92 -10.77
N VAL A 28 -5.71 24.70 -10.27
CA VAL A 28 -6.27 24.37 -8.95
C VAL A 28 -5.38 24.87 -7.81
N LEU A 29 -4.08 24.94 -8.02
CA LEU A 29 -3.10 25.45 -7.05
C LEU A 29 -2.85 26.96 -7.15
N TYR A 30 -3.34 27.61 -8.19
CA TYR A 30 -3.15 29.05 -8.39
C TYR A 30 -3.64 29.86 -7.19
N GLY A 31 -2.78 30.76 -6.69
CA GLY A 31 -3.06 31.60 -5.53
C GLY A 31 -3.07 30.88 -4.18
N LYS A 32 -2.77 29.58 -4.13
CA LYS A 32 -2.78 28.79 -2.89
C LYS A 32 -1.38 28.57 -2.33
N LYS A 33 -1.32 28.34 -1.02
CA LYS A 33 -0.09 27.98 -0.30
C LYS A 33 -0.22 26.55 0.22
N PHE A 34 0.66 25.67 -0.24
CA PHE A 34 0.67 24.25 0.12
C PHE A 34 2.08 23.77 0.36
N ILE A 35 2.20 22.77 1.23
CA ILE A 35 3.42 22.00 1.42
C ILE A 35 3.20 20.64 0.75
N PHE A 36 4.00 20.33 -0.25
CA PHE A 36 4.08 18.99 -0.84
C PHE A 36 5.16 18.20 -0.13
N LEU A 37 4.83 16.98 0.30
CA LEU A 37 5.80 16.00 0.73
C LEU A 37 5.77 14.85 -0.28
N LEU A 38 6.84 14.71 -1.06
CA LEU A 38 7.04 13.57 -1.95
C LEU A 38 8.00 12.62 -1.26
N ASP A 39 7.48 11.51 -0.78
CA ASP A 39 8.26 10.47 -0.11
C ASP A 39 8.61 9.34 -1.08
N GLY A 40 9.80 8.75 -0.90
CA GLY A 40 10.27 7.62 -1.71
C GLY A 40 10.58 7.96 -3.18
N VAL A 41 10.94 9.22 -3.49
CA VAL A 41 11.26 9.60 -4.87
C VAL A 41 12.50 8.88 -5.36
N THR A 42 12.42 8.26 -6.54
CA THR A 42 13.55 7.52 -7.13
C THR A 42 14.19 8.26 -8.29
N GLN A 43 13.43 9.08 -9.02
CA GLN A 43 13.93 9.78 -10.21
C GLN A 43 13.59 11.28 -10.23
N PRO A 44 14.47 12.14 -10.79
CA PRO A 44 14.22 13.57 -10.93
C PRO A 44 12.90 13.91 -11.64
N ILE A 45 12.51 13.10 -12.64
CA ILE A 45 11.34 13.37 -13.48
C ILE A 45 10.02 13.33 -12.68
N GLU A 46 9.93 12.49 -11.65
CA GLU A 46 8.77 12.41 -10.75
C GLU A 46 8.50 13.76 -10.07
N VAL A 47 9.57 14.45 -9.67
CA VAL A 47 9.50 15.79 -9.05
C VAL A 47 9.14 16.85 -10.08
N LEU A 48 9.80 16.85 -11.24
CA LEU A 48 9.59 17.84 -12.31
C LEU A 48 8.14 17.85 -12.82
N LYS A 49 7.51 16.67 -12.89
CA LYS A 49 6.10 16.50 -13.26
C LYS A 49 5.14 17.12 -12.25
N LEU A 50 5.54 17.23 -10.97
CA LEU A 50 4.71 17.71 -9.86
C LEU A 50 5.09 19.10 -9.35
N LEU A 51 6.00 19.83 -10.01
CA LEU A 51 6.42 21.15 -9.55
C LEU A 51 5.22 22.10 -9.35
N PRO A 52 5.02 22.63 -8.14
CA PRO A 52 3.89 23.48 -7.84
C PRO A 52 4.19 24.95 -8.21
N PRO A 53 3.17 25.84 -8.17
CA PRO A 53 3.38 27.28 -8.34
C PRO A 53 4.30 27.91 -7.29
N LYS A 54 4.81 29.13 -7.57
CA LYS A 54 5.83 29.87 -6.76
C LYS A 54 5.51 30.11 -5.27
N HIS A 55 4.29 29.82 -4.81
CA HIS A 55 3.86 30.03 -3.42
C HIS A 55 3.67 28.73 -2.62
N CYS A 56 4.12 27.60 -3.17
CA CYS A 56 4.14 26.32 -2.50
C CYS A 56 5.56 25.96 -2.06
N LEU A 57 5.65 25.19 -0.97
CA LEU A 57 6.88 24.51 -0.56
C LEU A 57 6.79 23.06 -1.03
N MET A 58 7.89 22.51 -1.53
CA MET A 58 7.99 21.10 -1.86
C MET A 58 9.19 20.50 -1.13
N ILE A 59 8.91 19.45 -0.36
CA ILE A 59 9.87 18.62 0.34
C ILE A 59 9.92 17.30 -0.43
N VAL A 60 11.12 16.90 -0.83
CA VAL A 60 11.38 15.65 -1.53
C VAL A 60 12.26 14.80 -0.63
N VAL A 61 11.82 13.58 -0.35
CA VAL A 61 12.57 12.57 0.38
C VAL A 61 12.95 11.48 -0.62
N SER A 62 14.23 11.18 -0.70
CA SER A 62 14.79 10.15 -1.58
C SER A 62 15.86 9.37 -0.83
N GLN A 63 15.99 8.08 -1.15
CA GLN A 63 17.09 7.26 -0.62
C GLN A 63 18.40 7.60 -1.33
N GLU A 64 18.34 7.69 -2.66
CA GLU A 64 19.48 8.06 -3.48
C GLU A 64 19.59 9.57 -3.67
N ARG A 65 20.80 10.03 -4.00
CA ARG A 65 21.04 11.44 -4.30
C ARG A 65 20.39 11.82 -5.63
N ILE A 66 19.39 12.69 -5.58
CA ILE A 66 18.75 13.24 -6.78
C ILE A 66 19.29 14.63 -7.07
N SER A 67 19.85 14.82 -8.27
CA SER A 67 20.32 16.13 -8.70
C SER A 67 19.20 16.93 -9.38
N LEU A 68 18.65 17.90 -8.67
CA LEU A 68 17.67 18.86 -9.17
C LEU A 68 18.16 20.29 -8.94
N SER A 69 18.00 21.16 -9.94
CA SER A 69 18.26 22.60 -9.85
C SER A 69 17.13 23.30 -9.10
N GLY A 70 17.45 24.31 -8.27
CA GLY A 70 16.45 25.08 -7.53
C GLY A 70 15.94 24.45 -6.24
N PHE A 71 16.52 23.31 -5.83
CA PHE A 71 16.21 22.66 -4.54
C PHE A 71 17.36 22.83 -3.55
N TYR A 72 17.01 23.18 -2.31
CA TYR A 72 17.93 23.08 -1.18
C TYR A 72 18.07 21.61 -0.76
N ARG A 73 19.31 21.15 -0.59
CA ARG A 73 19.61 19.74 -0.29
C ARG A 73 20.04 19.61 1.16
N LYS A 74 19.44 18.67 1.88
CA LYS A 74 19.84 18.29 3.24
C LYS A 74 19.94 16.78 3.33
N SER A 75 21.15 16.28 3.59
CA SER A 75 21.34 14.87 3.91
C SER A 75 20.95 14.63 5.38
N MET A 76 20.14 13.60 5.61
CA MET A 76 19.78 13.18 6.96
C MET A 76 20.97 12.45 7.58
N LYS A 77 21.34 12.88 8.78
CA LYS A 77 22.39 12.24 9.59
C LYS A 77 21.76 11.22 10.54
N PRO A 78 22.54 10.26 11.06
CA PRO A 78 22.11 9.46 12.19
C PRO A 78 21.65 10.32 13.37
N LEU A 79 20.92 9.71 14.30
CA LEU A 79 20.49 10.38 15.51
C LEU A 79 21.72 10.79 16.35
N ASP A 80 21.56 11.83 17.16
CA ASP A 80 22.53 12.09 18.21
C ASP A 80 22.50 10.96 19.26
N PRO A 81 23.60 10.71 19.99
CA PRO A 81 23.68 9.59 20.93
C PRO A 81 22.58 9.56 21.99
N GLN A 82 22.10 10.72 22.45
CA GLN A 82 21.06 10.77 23.49
C GLN A 82 19.70 10.37 22.91
N SER A 83 19.34 10.90 21.73
CA SER A 83 18.12 10.53 21.02
C SER A 83 18.12 9.06 20.60
N ALA A 84 19.27 8.52 20.18
CA ALA A 84 19.43 7.12 19.80
C ALA A 84 19.19 6.16 20.97
N GLN A 85 19.82 6.44 22.12
CA GLN A 85 19.59 5.66 23.35
C GLN A 85 18.14 5.74 23.80
N LYS A 86 17.54 6.94 23.77
CA LYS A 86 16.14 7.14 24.12
C LYS A 86 15.20 6.32 23.23
N LEU A 87 15.46 6.29 21.92
CA LEU A 87 14.68 5.49 20.98
C LEU A 87 14.82 3.99 21.27
N LEU A 88 16.05 3.51 21.48
CA LEU A 88 16.31 2.11 21.83
C LEU A 88 15.59 1.69 23.11
N MET A 89 15.72 2.48 24.18
CA MET A 89 15.06 2.23 25.47
C MET A 89 13.53 2.26 25.36
N ALA A 90 12.97 3.09 24.47
CA ALA A 90 11.53 3.09 24.23
C ALA A 90 11.04 1.77 23.59
N ARG A 91 11.92 1.04 22.89
CA ARG A 91 11.61 -0.27 22.30
C ARG A 91 11.99 -1.44 23.19
N ALA A 92 13.04 -1.30 23.99
CA ALA A 92 13.46 -2.27 25.00
C ALA A 92 13.51 -1.62 26.39
N PRO A 93 12.36 -1.41 27.08
CA PRO A 93 12.33 -0.70 28.37
C PRO A 93 13.10 -1.39 29.50
N LYS A 94 13.42 -2.68 29.34
CA LYS A 94 14.15 -3.49 30.32
C LYS A 94 15.68 -3.45 30.14
N ILE A 95 16.16 -2.74 29.12
CA ILE A 95 17.59 -2.58 28.88
C ILE A 95 18.26 -1.86 30.05
N LYS A 96 19.43 -2.33 30.47
CA LYS A 96 20.17 -1.82 31.62
C LYS A 96 21.42 -1.08 31.17
N GLU A 97 22.54 -1.79 31.08
CA GLU A 97 23.88 -1.18 31.02
C GLU A 97 24.36 -0.98 29.58
N LYS A 98 23.91 -1.83 28.65
CA LYS A 98 24.45 -1.86 27.28
C LYS A 98 23.72 -0.94 26.30
N ALA A 99 22.76 -0.14 26.75
CA ALA A 99 21.97 0.71 25.86
C ALA A 99 22.82 1.67 25.02
N LYS A 100 23.86 2.26 25.62
CA LYS A 100 24.81 3.12 24.91
C LYS A 100 25.60 2.35 23.85
N GLU A 101 26.17 1.21 24.24
CA GLU A 101 26.99 0.36 23.37
C GLU A 101 26.18 -0.19 22.18
N ILE A 102 24.97 -0.68 22.44
CA ILE A 102 24.06 -1.16 21.38
C ILE A 102 23.67 -0.01 20.45
N ALA A 103 23.41 1.19 20.99
CA ALA A 103 23.09 2.34 20.15
C ALA A 103 24.26 2.75 19.23
N GLU A 104 25.49 2.68 19.74
CA GLU A 104 26.73 2.89 18.99
C GLU A 104 26.91 1.83 17.89
N LEU A 105 26.74 0.55 18.24
CA LEU A 105 26.84 -0.57 17.30
C LEU A 105 25.73 -0.56 16.24
N CYS A 106 24.56 0.00 16.54
CA CYS A 106 23.50 0.26 15.57
C CYS A 106 23.72 1.54 14.73
N GLU A 107 24.89 2.17 14.83
CA GLU A 107 25.29 3.39 14.10
C GLU A 107 24.32 4.56 14.31
N PHE A 108 23.57 4.56 15.42
CA PHE A 108 22.51 5.53 15.72
C PHE A 108 21.43 5.64 14.62
N ILE A 109 21.26 4.61 13.79
CA ILE A 109 20.24 4.58 12.73
C ILE A 109 18.89 4.16 13.33
N PRO A 110 17.80 4.92 13.14
CA PRO A 110 16.51 4.64 13.79
C PRO A 110 15.97 3.21 13.56
N MET A 111 16.09 2.69 12.33
CA MET A 111 15.55 1.36 12.01
C MET A 111 16.35 0.22 12.67
N THR A 112 17.69 0.29 12.67
CA THR A 112 18.53 -0.73 13.32
C THR A 112 18.30 -0.71 14.84
N LEU A 113 18.18 0.48 15.44
CA LEU A 113 17.82 0.66 16.85
C LEU A 113 16.45 0.04 17.17
N CYS A 114 15.44 0.27 16.33
CA CYS A 114 14.12 -0.31 16.52
C CYS A 114 14.16 -1.85 16.46
N LEU A 115 14.81 -2.43 15.45
CA LEU A 115 14.92 -3.89 15.31
C LEU A 115 15.72 -4.52 16.46
N ALA A 116 16.84 -3.92 16.85
CA ALA A 116 17.64 -4.35 18.01
C ALA A 116 16.82 -4.28 19.31
N GLY A 117 16.07 -3.19 19.51
CA GLY A 117 15.17 -3.04 20.66
C GLY A 117 14.04 -4.06 20.65
N GLY A 118 13.43 -4.32 19.49
CA GLY A 118 12.40 -5.36 19.32
C GLY A 118 12.93 -6.74 19.67
N LEU A 119 14.11 -7.11 19.17
CA LEU A 119 14.80 -8.36 19.51
C LEU A 119 15.01 -8.50 21.03
N LEU A 120 15.54 -7.47 21.69
CA LEU A 120 15.74 -7.49 23.14
C LEU A 120 14.43 -7.56 23.94
N ALA A 121 13.36 -6.96 23.44
CA ALA A 121 12.08 -6.92 24.12
C ALA A 121 11.35 -8.27 24.06
N THR A 122 11.46 -8.98 22.94
CA THR A 122 10.61 -10.16 22.66
C THR A 122 11.36 -11.49 22.60
N SER A 123 12.65 -11.50 22.25
CA SER A 123 13.38 -12.74 22.07
C SER A 123 13.80 -13.34 23.42
N LYS A 124 13.64 -14.65 23.56
CA LYS A 124 14.16 -15.41 24.70
C LYS A 124 15.66 -15.76 24.53
N SER A 125 16.17 -15.63 23.30
CA SER A 125 17.51 -16.06 22.90
C SER A 125 18.54 -14.93 23.03
N PHE A 126 18.09 -13.68 23.16
CA PHE A 126 18.96 -12.51 23.18
C PHE A 126 18.98 -11.84 24.56
N SER A 127 20.19 -11.77 25.11
CA SER A 127 20.55 -10.86 26.19
C SER A 127 21.20 -9.61 25.61
N GLU A 128 21.34 -8.56 26.41
CA GLU A 128 22.10 -7.36 26.04
C GLU A 128 23.52 -7.71 25.54
N GLN A 129 24.20 -8.60 26.26
CA GLN A 129 25.57 -9.01 25.94
C GLN A 129 25.65 -9.81 24.64
N SER A 130 24.78 -10.82 24.46
CA SER A 130 24.78 -11.64 23.25
C SER A 130 24.37 -10.85 22.01
N LEU A 131 23.53 -9.82 22.16
CA LEU A 131 23.23 -8.90 21.06
C LEU A 131 24.43 -8.03 20.69
N CYS A 132 25.15 -7.45 21.67
CA CYS A 132 26.39 -6.72 21.39
C CYS A 132 27.39 -7.55 20.58
N GLU A 133 27.64 -8.79 20.99
CA GLU A 133 28.55 -9.70 20.30
C GLU A 133 28.12 -9.97 18.86
N LYS A 134 26.83 -10.14 18.61
CA LYS A 134 26.28 -10.31 17.26
C LYS A 134 26.39 -9.04 16.42
N LEU A 135 26.06 -7.89 16.97
CA LEU A 135 26.19 -6.60 16.26
C LEU A 135 27.64 -6.33 15.85
N GLN A 136 28.61 -6.67 16.71
CA GLN A 136 30.04 -6.57 16.37
C GLN A 136 30.42 -7.51 15.23
N GLN A 137 29.91 -8.75 15.21
CA GLN A 137 30.12 -9.70 14.11
C GLN A 137 29.53 -9.20 12.78
N TRP A 138 28.42 -8.47 12.83
CA TRP A 138 27.73 -7.96 11.64
C TRP A 138 28.20 -6.58 11.18
N ALA A 139 29.11 -5.93 11.92
CA ALA A 139 29.54 -4.55 11.67
C ALA A 139 30.24 -4.37 10.31
N GLU A 140 30.86 -5.42 9.77
CA GLU A 140 31.52 -5.39 8.45
C GLU A 140 30.53 -5.58 7.28
N GLY A 141 29.28 -5.96 7.57
CA GLY A 141 28.25 -6.30 6.58
C GLY A 141 27.12 -5.28 6.48
N ASN A 142 25.99 -5.70 5.93
CA ASN A 142 24.76 -4.91 5.93
C ASN A 142 24.00 -5.15 7.23
N LEU A 143 24.34 -4.38 8.27
CA LEU A 143 23.78 -4.53 9.61
C LEU A 143 22.25 -4.56 9.65
N LEU A 144 21.58 -3.73 8.84
CA LEU A 144 20.12 -3.70 8.77
C LEU A 144 19.56 -5.04 8.26
N MET A 145 20.16 -5.61 7.21
CA MET A 145 19.72 -6.90 6.68
C MET A 145 19.99 -8.05 7.64
N GLU A 146 21.14 -8.04 8.34
CA GLU A 146 21.46 -9.04 9.37
C GLU A 146 20.47 -8.99 10.54
N LEU A 147 20.10 -7.79 11.00
CA LEU A 147 19.08 -7.62 12.05
C LEU A 147 17.70 -8.09 11.60
N ILE A 148 17.31 -7.83 10.35
CA ILE A 148 16.03 -8.33 9.79
C ILE A 148 16.06 -9.86 9.73
N ASP A 149 17.14 -10.45 9.20
CA ASP A 149 17.27 -11.91 9.07
C ASP A 149 17.30 -12.60 10.43
N GLN A 150 18.01 -12.04 11.41
CA GLN A 150 18.01 -12.57 12.78
C GLN A 150 16.62 -12.44 13.43
N SER A 151 15.94 -11.31 13.27
CA SER A 151 14.59 -11.09 13.79
C SER A 151 13.59 -12.06 13.17
N TYR A 152 13.76 -12.38 11.89
CA TYR A 152 12.96 -13.37 11.17
C TYR A 152 13.23 -14.81 11.65
N LYS A 153 14.51 -15.19 11.83
CA LYS A 153 14.90 -16.52 12.32
C LYS A 153 14.42 -16.83 13.74
N ASP A 154 14.19 -15.80 14.55
CA ASP A 154 13.66 -15.91 15.92
C ASP A 154 12.12 -15.96 15.98
N LEU A 155 11.43 -15.90 14.83
CA LEU A 155 9.97 -16.04 14.78
C LEU A 155 9.54 -17.50 14.93
N GLU A 156 8.38 -17.69 15.56
CA GLU A 156 7.62 -18.94 15.48
C GLU A 156 7.12 -19.16 14.04
N ASP A 157 6.96 -20.42 13.62
CA ASP A 157 6.63 -20.78 12.24
C ASP A 157 5.38 -20.07 11.70
N GLU A 158 4.32 -19.97 12.51
CA GLU A 158 3.09 -19.27 12.12
C GLU A 158 3.30 -17.77 12.02
N THR A 159 4.03 -17.13 12.96
CA THR A 159 4.34 -15.70 12.87
C THR A 159 5.19 -15.38 11.64
N ALA A 160 6.17 -16.24 11.31
CA ALA A 160 7.00 -16.12 10.12
C ALA A 160 6.17 -16.23 8.84
N LYS A 161 5.22 -17.17 8.80
CA LYS A 161 4.27 -17.34 7.68
C LYS A 161 3.38 -16.12 7.49
N ILE A 162 2.82 -15.56 8.55
CA ILE A 162 2.05 -14.32 8.47
C ILE A 162 2.89 -13.18 7.93
N LEU A 163 4.13 -12.99 8.43
CA LEU A 163 5.03 -11.97 7.93
C LEU A 163 5.32 -12.14 6.43
N ARG A 164 5.57 -13.36 5.95
CA ARG A 164 5.75 -13.63 4.51
C ARG A 164 4.53 -13.23 3.71
N LYS A 165 3.32 -13.58 4.16
CA LYS A 165 2.07 -13.19 3.48
C LYS A 165 1.87 -11.68 3.43
N LEU A 166 2.40 -10.90 4.38
CA LEU A 166 2.32 -9.43 4.33
C LEU A 166 3.03 -8.83 3.11
N TYR A 167 3.91 -9.57 2.43
CA TYR A 167 4.58 -9.14 1.19
C TYR A 167 3.61 -8.65 0.11
N ILE A 168 2.39 -9.20 0.07
CA ILE A 168 1.34 -8.81 -0.90
C ILE A 168 0.88 -7.36 -0.74
N PHE A 169 1.03 -6.77 0.45
CA PHE A 169 0.66 -5.38 0.68
C PHE A 169 1.78 -4.47 0.18
N LEU A 170 1.47 -3.72 -0.88
CA LEU A 170 2.42 -2.78 -1.49
C LEU A 170 2.49 -1.43 -0.76
N ASP A 171 1.51 -1.14 0.10
CA ASP A 171 1.40 0.09 0.88
C ASP A 171 0.76 -0.23 2.23
N THR A 172 0.32 0.79 2.96
CA THR A 172 -0.35 0.65 4.25
C THR A 172 -1.63 -0.19 4.15
N PHE A 173 -1.94 -0.91 5.23
CA PHE A 173 -3.10 -1.78 5.33
C PHE A 173 -3.73 -1.69 6.72
N ASP A 174 -5.02 -1.98 6.83
CA ASP A 174 -5.71 -2.04 8.12
C ASP A 174 -5.74 -3.47 8.70
N ALA A 175 -6.13 -3.58 9.97
CA ALA A 175 -6.21 -4.86 10.68
C ALA A 175 -7.19 -5.84 10.02
N LYS A 176 -8.30 -5.37 9.44
CA LYS A 176 -9.32 -6.24 8.84
C LYS A 176 -8.82 -6.85 7.53
N ALA A 177 -8.13 -6.06 6.72
CA ALA A 177 -7.49 -6.53 5.49
C ALA A 177 -6.41 -7.57 5.83
N GLN A 178 -5.59 -7.31 6.85
CA GLN A 178 -4.55 -8.25 7.27
C GLN A 178 -5.12 -9.57 7.80
N ASP A 179 -6.11 -9.52 8.70
CA ASP A 179 -6.76 -10.73 9.25
C ASP A 179 -7.33 -11.60 8.12
N PHE A 180 -8.09 -11.00 7.20
CA PHE A 180 -8.72 -11.74 6.10
C PHE A 180 -7.71 -12.31 5.09
N ILE A 181 -6.72 -11.49 4.69
CA ILE A 181 -5.79 -11.84 3.62
C ILE A 181 -4.71 -12.79 4.11
N CYS A 182 -4.15 -12.54 5.29
CA CYS A 182 -3.10 -13.38 5.87
C CYS A 182 -3.66 -14.58 6.65
N GLN A 183 -4.94 -14.57 7.01
CA GLN A 183 -5.60 -15.55 7.88
C GLN A 183 -5.02 -15.55 9.30
N ASP A 184 -4.74 -14.36 9.80
CA ASP A 184 -4.22 -14.14 11.14
C ASP A 184 -5.37 -13.78 12.06
N GLN A 185 -6.07 -14.80 12.56
CA GLN A 185 -7.29 -14.63 13.33
C GLN A 185 -7.05 -13.68 14.51
N TYR A 186 -7.86 -12.62 14.60
CA TYR A 186 -7.75 -11.57 15.62
C TYR A 186 -6.43 -10.80 15.62
N ASN A 187 -5.68 -10.84 14.51
CA ASN A 187 -4.40 -10.14 14.35
C ASN A 187 -3.34 -10.54 15.42
N GLU A 188 -3.40 -11.78 15.91
CA GLU A 188 -2.51 -12.25 16.99
C GLU A 188 -1.03 -12.21 16.56
N GLN A 189 -0.72 -12.71 15.36
CA GLN A 189 0.65 -12.71 14.86
C GLN A 189 1.10 -11.30 14.44
N LEU A 190 0.20 -10.48 13.89
CA LEU A 190 0.46 -9.09 13.57
C LEU A 190 0.91 -8.30 14.80
N THR A 191 0.29 -8.53 15.96
CA THR A 191 0.68 -7.89 17.22
C THR A 191 2.12 -8.24 17.59
N LYS A 192 2.49 -9.52 17.52
CA LYS A 192 3.88 -9.96 17.75
C LYS A 192 4.87 -9.34 16.75
N LEU A 193 4.47 -9.18 15.48
CA LEU A 193 5.31 -8.57 14.44
C LEU A 193 5.54 -7.07 14.68
N VAL A 194 4.54 -6.36 15.22
CA VAL A 194 4.67 -4.95 15.64
C VAL A 194 5.60 -4.82 16.84
N GLU A 195 5.47 -5.69 17.85
CA GLU A 195 6.36 -5.71 19.01
C GLU A 195 7.83 -5.93 18.58
N ARG A 196 8.04 -6.82 17.61
CA ARG A 196 9.35 -7.09 16.99
C ARG A 196 9.86 -5.99 16.04
N GLN A 197 9.10 -4.92 15.84
CA GLN A 197 9.41 -3.82 14.90
C GLN A 197 9.60 -4.28 13.45
N LEU A 198 9.07 -5.44 13.07
CA LEU A 198 9.05 -5.92 11.68
C LEU A 198 7.86 -5.35 10.89
N VAL A 199 6.83 -4.89 11.60
CA VAL A 199 5.68 -4.16 11.06
C VAL A 199 5.54 -2.86 11.82
N MET A 200 5.35 -1.75 11.10
CA MET A 200 5.14 -0.43 11.68
C MET A 200 3.64 -0.18 11.85
N PHE A 201 3.23 0.29 13.02
CA PHE A 201 1.85 0.72 13.29
C PHE A 201 1.77 2.23 13.47
N ASN A 202 0.83 2.86 12.76
CA ASN A 202 0.55 4.29 12.88
C ASN A 202 -0.75 4.49 13.66
N GLU A 203 -0.63 4.87 14.93
CA GLU A 203 -1.77 5.10 15.84
C GLU A 203 -2.75 6.15 15.31
N LYS A 204 -2.28 7.15 14.55
CA LYS A 204 -3.15 8.22 14.04
C LYS A 204 -4.06 7.75 12.92
N SER A 205 -3.55 6.91 12.02
CA SER A 205 -4.34 6.37 10.90
C SER A 205 -4.99 5.04 11.23
N GLY A 206 -4.51 4.33 12.26
CA GLY A 206 -4.90 2.95 12.54
C GLY A 206 -4.39 1.94 11.50
N CYS A 207 -3.39 2.33 10.70
CA CYS A 207 -2.85 1.49 9.64
C CYS A 207 -1.48 0.93 9.99
N TYR A 208 -1.19 -0.22 9.42
CA TYR A 208 0.08 -0.92 9.45
C TYR A 208 0.84 -0.72 8.15
N SER A 209 2.15 -0.92 8.18
CA SER A 209 2.99 -0.87 6.98
C SER A 209 4.27 -1.69 7.16
N LEU A 210 4.81 -2.16 6.05
CA LEU A 210 6.15 -2.76 5.99
C LEU A 210 7.16 -1.70 5.57
N HIS A 211 8.34 -1.74 6.18
CA HIS A 211 9.45 -0.96 5.65
C HIS A 211 9.91 -1.55 4.30
N PRO A 212 10.27 -0.72 3.29
CA PRO A 212 10.66 -1.23 1.96
C PRO A 212 11.81 -2.26 1.99
N THR A 213 12.76 -2.11 2.92
CA THR A 213 13.85 -3.09 3.10
C THR A 213 13.34 -4.46 3.58
N ILE A 214 12.34 -4.47 4.48
CA ILE A 214 11.72 -5.71 4.96
C ILE A 214 10.92 -6.34 3.82
N GLN A 215 10.18 -5.55 3.05
CA GLN A 215 9.47 -6.04 1.87
C GLN A 215 10.43 -6.65 0.84
N LYS A 216 11.60 -6.02 0.60
CA LYS A 216 12.66 -6.58 -0.25
C LYS A 216 13.17 -7.91 0.30
N PHE A 217 13.41 -8.01 1.61
CA PHE A 217 13.82 -9.25 2.26
C PHE A 217 12.78 -10.37 2.08
N LEU A 218 11.50 -10.06 2.20
CA LEU A 218 10.42 -11.05 2.14
C LEU A 218 10.17 -11.60 0.73
N ARG A 219 10.56 -10.86 -0.31
CA ARG A 219 10.46 -11.29 -1.72
C ARG A 219 11.01 -12.70 -1.94
N ASP A 220 12.17 -12.99 -1.34
CA ASP A 220 12.86 -14.26 -1.51
C ASP A 220 12.46 -15.31 -0.45
N LYS A 221 11.58 -14.93 0.49
CA LYS A 221 11.11 -15.81 1.57
C LYS A 221 9.72 -16.37 1.30
N ILE A 222 8.83 -15.58 0.69
CA ILE A 222 7.46 -16.01 0.41
C ILE A 222 7.47 -17.18 -0.58
N THR A 223 6.74 -18.25 -0.24
CA THR A 223 6.59 -19.40 -1.15
C THR A 223 5.48 -19.14 -2.16
N GLU A 224 5.56 -19.76 -3.34
CA GLU A 224 4.50 -19.63 -4.36
C GLU A 224 3.10 -20.03 -3.84
N PRO A 225 2.91 -21.13 -3.07
CA PRO A 225 1.60 -21.44 -2.49
C PRO A 225 1.07 -20.37 -1.53
N GLU A 226 1.92 -19.81 -0.66
CA GLU A 226 1.54 -18.74 0.26
C GLU A 226 1.15 -17.47 -0.48
N ARG A 227 1.92 -17.13 -1.52
CA ARG A 227 1.67 -15.97 -2.38
C ARG A 227 0.35 -16.11 -3.13
N LEU A 228 0.11 -17.23 -3.80
CA LEU A 228 -1.12 -17.46 -4.58
C LEU A 228 -2.37 -17.44 -3.69
N ASP A 229 -2.31 -18.00 -2.48
CA ASP A 229 -3.42 -17.92 -1.52
C ASP A 229 -3.67 -16.46 -1.07
N ALA A 230 -2.61 -15.74 -0.68
CA ALA A 230 -2.72 -14.36 -0.25
C ALA A 230 -3.20 -13.42 -1.38
N GLU A 231 -2.75 -13.62 -2.62
CA GLU A 231 -3.22 -12.87 -3.80
C GLU A 231 -4.72 -13.09 -4.05
N LYS A 232 -5.20 -14.35 -3.99
CA LYS A 232 -6.63 -14.67 -4.14
C LYS A 232 -7.48 -14.00 -3.06
N ARG A 233 -7.01 -14.03 -1.81
CA ARG A 233 -7.71 -13.37 -0.69
C ARG A 233 -7.66 -11.86 -0.80
N HIS A 234 -6.55 -11.29 -1.24
CA HIS A 234 -6.43 -9.87 -1.51
C HIS A 234 -7.46 -9.43 -2.56
N ALA A 235 -7.53 -10.13 -3.69
CA ALA A 235 -8.55 -9.88 -4.72
C ALA A 235 -9.98 -9.99 -4.16
N THR A 236 -10.24 -11.02 -3.35
CA THR A 236 -11.56 -11.25 -2.73
C THR A 236 -11.92 -10.13 -1.74
N HIS A 237 -10.98 -9.69 -0.90
CA HIS A 237 -11.18 -8.63 0.07
C HIS A 237 -11.61 -7.33 -0.62
N PHE A 238 -10.87 -6.93 -1.66
CA PHE A 238 -11.21 -5.72 -2.40
C PHE A 238 -12.51 -5.89 -3.19
N MET A 239 -12.81 -7.06 -3.76
CA MET A 239 -14.11 -7.34 -4.38
C MET A 239 -15.26 -7.14 -3.39
N ILE A 240 -15.17 -7.71 -2.19
CA ILE A 240 -16.20 -7.53 -1.13
C ILE A 240 -16.31 -6.07 -0.72
N ARG A 241 -15.19 -5.36 -0.55
CA ARG A 241 -15.21 -3.95 -0.18
C ARG A 241 -15.89 -3.10 -1.24
N LEU A 242 -15.63 -3.38 -2.52
CA LEU A 242 -16.27 -2.70 -3.64
C LEU A 242 -17.76 -3.01 -3.73
N GLN A 243 -18.19 -4.26 -3.51
CA GLN A 243 -19.61 -4.62 -3.45
C GLN A 243 -20.32 -3.97 -2.25
N GLY A 244 -19.67 -3.89 -1.08
CA GLY A 244 -20.21 -3.19 0.07
C GLY A 244 -20.40 -1.69 -0.22
N LEU A 245 -19.39 -1.06 -0.84
CA LEU A 245 -19.50 0.32 -1.31
C LEU A 245 -20.61 0.48 -2.36
N GLN A 246 -20.85 -0.52 -3.22
CA GLN A 246 -21.93 -0.56 -4.22
C GLN A 246 -23.32 -0.63 -3.55
N SER A 247 -23.47 -1.34 -2.43
CA SER A 247 -24.71 -1.37 -1.65
C SER A 247 -24.95 -0.07 -0.88
N GLU A 248 -23.90 0.55 -0.33
CA GLU A 248 -23.98 1.91 0.26
C GLU A 248 -24.30 2.98 -0.81
N LEU A 249 -24.01 2.67 -2.07
CA LEU A 249 -24.22 3.50 -3.26
C LEU A 249 -25.67 3.52 -3.74
N THR A 250 -26.33 2.35 -3.74
CA THR A 250 -27.75 2.20 -4.10
C THR A 250 -28.66 2.88 -3.06
N GLU A 251 -28.17 3.08 -1.83
CA GLU A 251 -28.68 4.06 -0.86
C GLU A 251 -28.23 5.51 -1.20
N LYS A 252 -28.60 5.98 -2.40
CA LYS A 252 -28.57 7.37 -2.92
C LYS A 252 -27.61 8.37 -2.24
N LYS A 253 -26.36 8.46 -2.75
CA LYS A 253 -25.60 9.73 -2.80
C LYS A 253 -24.89 9.94 -4.17
N PRO A 254 -25.06 11.09 -4.84
CA PRO A 254 -24.52 11.35 -6.19
C PRO A 254 -22.98 11.37 -6.32
N SER A 255 -22.23 11.51 -5.21
CA SER A 255 -20.76 11.56 -5.21
C SER A 255 -20.09 10.20 -5.42
N SER A 256 -20.81 9.09 -5.21
CA SER A 256 -20.24 7.75 -5.23
C SER A 256 -20.17 7.09 -6.62
N ILE A 257 -20.93 7.59 -7.61
CA ILE A 257 -21.07 6.95 -8.93
C ILE A 257 -19.76 7.02 -9.74
N ARG A 258 -18.86 7.94 -9.42
CA ARG A 258 -17.57 8.10 -10.12
C ARG A 258 -16.45 7.26 -9.53
N SER A 259 -16.44 7.05 -8.20
CA SER A 259 -15.49 6.14 -7.55
C SER A 259 -15.76 4.68 -7.93
N SER A 260 -17.01 4.31 -8.18
CA SER A 260 -17.39 2.95 -8.60
C SER A 260 -16.87 2.60 -9.99
N VAL A 261 -16.98 3.49 -10.97
CA VAL A 261 -16.44 3.23 -12.34
C VAL A 261 -14.94 2.96 -12.30
N ASN A 262 -14.16 3.77 -11.58
CA ASN A 262 -12.70 3.58 -11.48
C ASN A 262 -12.34 2.30 -10.71
N ALA A 263 -13.13 1.96 -9.69
CA ALA A 263 -12.91 0.76 -8.90
C ALA A 263 -13.21 -0.53 -9.68
N PHE A 264 -14.29 -0.54 -10.48
CA PHE A 264 -14.62 -1.67 -11.33
C PHE A 264 -13.64 -1.83 -12.49
N ASP A 265 -13.13 -0.74 -13.05
CA ASP A 265 -12.08 -0.78 -14.09
C ASP A 265 -10.77 -1.38 -13.55
N SER A 266 -10.41 -1.03 -12.31
CA SER A 266 -9.27 -1.60 -11.58
C SER A 266 -9.48 -3.08 -11.23
N GLY A 267 -10.68 -3.44 -10.78
CA GLY A 267 -11.07 -4.83 -10.47
C GLY A 267 -11.08 -5.71 -11.71
N LEU A 268 -11.57 -5.21 -12.84
CA LEU A 268 -11.57 -5.89 -14.13
C LEU A 268 -10.15 -6.20 -14.61
N SER A 269 -9.22 -5.26 -14.43
CA SER A 269 -7.81 -5.45 -14.75
C SER A 269 -7.16 -6.54 -13.88
N ALA A 270 -7.54 -6.62 -12.60
CA ALA A 270 -7.05 -7.66 -11.68
C ALA A 270 -7.63 -9.04 -12.00
N THR A 271 -8.92 -9.15 -12.33
CA THR A 271 -9.54 -10.44 -12.69
C THR A 271 -9.02 -11.00 -14.00
N LYS A 272 -8.74 -10.12 -14.99
CA LYS A 272 -8.07 -10.48 -16.26
C LYS A 272 -6.69 -11.09 -16.03
N TYR A 273 -5.92 -10.50 -15.11
CA TYR A 273 -4.61 -11.02 -14.74
C TYR A 273 -4.70 -12.41 -14.06
N LEU A 274 -5.72 -12.60 -13.22
CA LEU A 274 -5.97 -13.85 -12.49
C LEU A 274 -6.62 -14.95 -13.34
N LYS A 275 -7.06 -14.64 -14.57
CA LYS A 275 -7.77 -15.56 -15.49
C LYS A 275 -9.01 -16.21 -14.86
N ASP A 276 -9.69 -15.48 -13.97
CA ASP A 276 -10.99 -15.90 -13.41
C ASP A 276 -12.12 -15.31 -14.25
N ASN A 277 -12.52 -16.05 -15.29
CA ASN A 277 -13.48 -15.55 -16.26
C ASN A 277 -14.87 -15.27 -15.65
N LYS A 278 -15.26 -15.96 -14.57
CA LYS A 278 -16.54 -15.69 -13.88
C LYS A 278 -16.47 -14.44 -13.00
N ALA A 279 -15.34 -14.20 -12.35
CA ALA A 279 -15.12 -12.93 -11.66
C ALA A 279 -15.01 -11.77 -12.66
N GLU A 280 -14.33 -11.98 -13.78
CA GLU A 280 -14.20 -10.99 -14.86
C GLU A 280 -15.55 -10.59 -15.44
N LEU A 281 -16.40 -11.56 -15.79
CA LEU A 281 -17.75 -11.29 -16.29
C LEU A 281 -18.56 -10.45 -15.29
N ARG A 282 -18.48 -10.79 -14.00
CA ARG A 282 -19.18 -10.02 -12.95
C ARG A 282 -18.67 -8.58 -12.85
N GLN A 283 -17.36 -8.36 -12.99
CA GLN A 283 -16.80 -7.00 -13.00
C GLN A 283 -17.23 -6.21 -14.23
N LEU A 284 -17.26 -6.85 -15.40
CA LEU A 284 -17.68 -6.23 -16.64
C LEU A 284 -19.16 -5.81 -16.60
N ILE A 285 -20.03 -6.66 -16.06
CA ILE A 285 -21.44 -6.34 -15.80
C ILE A 285 -21.56 -5.17 -14.82
N ASN A 286 -20.84 -5.18 -13.69
CA ASN A 286 -20.90 -4.10 -12.71
C ASN A 286 -20.40 -2.76 -13.27
N LEU A 287 -19.33 -2.79 -14.10
CA LEU A 287 -18.82 -1.61 -14.78
C LEU A 287 -19.84 -1.06 -15.79
N SER A 288 -20.52 -1.94 -16.53
CA SER A 288 -21.56 -1.55 -17.48
C SER A 288 -22.73 -0.83 -16.80
N GLU A 289 -23.19 -1.34 -15.65
CA GLU A 289 -24.28 -0.76 -14.86
C GLU A 289 -23.88 0.58 -14.22
N ALA A 290 -22.69 0.66 -13.61
CA ALA A 290 -22.19 1.90 -13.03
C ALA A 290 -22.03 2.99 -14.11
N THR A 291 -21.60 2.59 -15.31
CA THR A 291 -21.48 3.49 -16.46
C THR A 291 -22.86 3.96 -16.95
N PHE A 292 -23.87 3.10 -16.93
CA PHE A 292 -25.26 3.45 -17.25
C PHE A 292 -25.83 4.47 -16.25
N GLU A 293 -25.65 4.24 -14.95
CA GLU A 293 -26.10 5.14 -13.88
C GLU A 293 -25.39 6.50 -13.93
N SER A 294 -24.15 6.54 -14.41
CA SER A 294 -23.41 7.78 -14.67
C SER A 294 -23.94 8.58 -15.88
N ARG A 295 -24.99 8.11 -16.54
CA ARG A 295 -25.61 8.65 -17.77
C ARG A 295 -24.69 8.64 -18.99
N ASN A 296 -23.62 7.84 -18.97
CA ASN A 296 -22.77 7.61 -20.14
C ASN A 296 -23.30 6.41 -20.95
N TYR A 297 -24.47 6.61 -21.57
CA TYR A 297 -25.23 5.54 -22.21
C TYR A 297 -24.49 4.87 -23.38
N SER A 298 -23.65 5.61 -24.11
CA SER A 298 -22.85 5.04 -25.22
C SER A 298 -21.79 4.06 -24.71
N LYS A 299 -21.06 4.42 -23.65
CA LYS A 299 -20.05 3.54 -23.04
C LYS A 299 -20.72 2.37 -22.32
N ALA A 300 -21.85 2.60 -21.65
CA ALA A 300 -22.61 1.56 -20.97
C ALA A 300 -23.11 0.49 -21.96
N LYS A 301 -23.61 0.91 -23.12
CA LYS A 301 -24.06 -0.02 -24.17
C LYS A 301 -22.93 -0.94 -24.64
N GLY A 302 -21.74 -0.39 -24.95
CA GLY A 302 -20.59 -1.18 -25.36
C GLY A 302 -20.17 -2.20 -24.29
N LEU A 303 -20.12 -1.79 -23.02
CA LEU A 303 -19.78 -2.69 -21.91
C LEU A 303 -20.82 -3.79 -21.67
N HIS A 304 -22.10 -3.53 -21.94
CA HIS A 304 -23.15 -4.55 -21.91
C HIS A 304 -23.02 -5.55 -23.08
N GLU A 305 -22.58 -5.10 -24.26
CA GLU A 305 -22.29 -5.96 -25.41
C GLU A 305 -21.07 -6.86 -25.12
N ASP A 306 -19.98 -6.30 -24.58
CA ASP A 306 -18.78 -7.05 -24.18
C ASP A 306 -19.11 -8.08 -23.07
N SER A 307 -19.97 -7.71 -22.12
CA SER A 307 -20.45 -8.61 -21.07
C SER A 307 -21.28 -9.75 -21.61
N LEU A 308 -22.09 -9.51 -22.64
CA LEU A 308 -22.92 -10.53 -23.26
C LEU A 308 -22.06 -11.54 -24.02
N GLU A 309 -21.08 -11.06 -24.78
CA GLU A 309 -20.11 -11.90 -25.49
C GLU A 309 -19.39 -12.84 -24.51
N MET A 310 -18.83 -12.29 -23.43
CA MET A 310 -18.15 -13.08 -22.41
C MET A 310 -19.09 -14.07 -21.69
N ALA A 311 -20.32 -13.68 -21.39
CA ALA A 311 -21.31 -14.57 -20.77
C ALA A 311 -21.62 -15.79 -21.63
N LEU A 312 -21.72 -15.58 -22.96
CA LEU A 312 -21.93 -16.66 -23.92
C LEU A 312 -20.69 -17.56 -24.05
N GLU A 313 -19.49 -16.97 -24.06
CA GLU A 313 -18.22 -17.73 -24.12
C GLU A 313 -18.02 -18.66 -22.92
N ILE A 314 -18.44 -18.25 -21.73
CA ILE A 314 -18.25 -19.04 -20.50
C ILE A 314 -19.49 -19.85 -20.08
N GLY A 315 -20.56 -19.82 -20.86
CA GLY A 315 -21.80 -20.59 -20.63
C GLY A 315 -22.64 -20.11 -19.44
N GLU A 316 -22.64 -18.82 -19.13
CA GLU A 316 -23.46 -18.22 -18.06
C GLU A 316 -24.82 -17.73 -18.61
N ASP A 317 -25.70 -18.67 -18.96
CA ASP A 317 -26.99 -18.43 -19.65
C ASP A 317 -27.92 -17.44 -18.92
N SER A 318 -27.90 -17.47 -17.57
CA SER A 318 -28.68 -16.55 -16.73
C SER A 318 -28.20 -15.10 -16.90
N SER A 319 -26.87 -14.90 -16.92
CA SER A 319 -26.25 -13.59 -17.12
C SER A 319 -26.48 -13.09 -18.55
N ALA A 320 -26.39 -13.97 -19.55
CA ALA A 320 -26.64 -13.65 -20.95
C ALA A 320 -28.09 -13.20 -21.19
N THR A 321 -29.07 -13.90 -20.59
CA THR A 321 -30.49 -13.54 -20.68
C THR A 321 -30.76 -12.15 -20.08
N MET A 322 -30.22 -11.89 -18.87
CA MET A 322 -30.31 -10.57 -18.23
C MET A 322 -29.71 -9.46 -19.09
N LEU A 323 -28.56 -9.70 -19.73
CA LEU A 323 -27.87 -8.71 -20.55
C LEU A 323 -28.60 -8.42 -21.87
N LEU A 324 -29.23 -9.42 -22.48
CA LEU A 324 -30.09 -9.24 -23.65
C LEU A 324 -31.29 -8.33 -23.34
N ASP A 325 -31.93 -8.51 -22.18
CA ASP A 325 -33.03 -7.66 -21.73
C ASP A 325 -32.57 -6.21 -21.51
N LYS A 326 -31.38 -6.00 -20.93
CA LYS A 326 -30.78 -4.68 -20.76
C LYS A 326 -30.44 -4.02 -22.10
N LEU A 327 -29.87 -4.75 -23.05
CA LEU A 327 -29.54 -4.23 -24.39
C LEU A 327 -30.79 -3.91 -25.21
N ALA A 328 -31.90 -4.60 -25.00
CA ALA A 328 -33.19 -4.27 -25.61
C ALA A 328 -33.70 -2.88 -25.18
N PHE A 329 -33.36 -2.42 -23.96
CA PHE A 329 -33.70 -1.08 -23.48
C PHE A 329 -33.01 0.03 -24.29
N PHE A 330 -31.75 -0.17 -24.69
CA PHE A 330 -31.00 0.78 -25.53
C PHE A 330 -31.47 0.84 -26.99
N LYS A 331 -32.26 -0.13 -27.45
CA LYS A 331 -32.90 -0.08 -28.78
C LYS A 331 -34.20 0.73 -28.80
N ARG A 332 -34.71 1.11 -27.61
CA ARG A 332 -35.95 1.88 -27.43
C ARG A 332 -35.70 3.34 -27.01
N LEU A 333 -34.46 3.69 -26.69
CA LEU A 333 -33.94 5.05 -26.52
C LEU A 333 -33.42 5.56 -27.87
#